data_AF-A0A645BB04-F1
#
_entry.id   AF-A0A645BB04-F1
#
_cell.length_a   1.000
_cell.length_b   1.000
_cell.length_c   1.000
_cell.angle_alpha   90.00
_cell.angle_beta   90.00
_cell.angle_gamma   90.00
#
_symmetry.space_group_name_H-M   'P 1'
#
loop_
_entity.id
_entity.type
_entity.pdbx_description
1 polymer ?
#
loop_
_entity_poly.entity_id
_entity_poly.type
_entity_poly.pdbx_seq_one_letter_code
_entity_poly.pdbx_strand_id
1 'polypeptide(L)' 'MLLINNTNTNAYFNLAMEEYFLKNTTEDIFMMHPILSSII' A
#
# COMPACT_ATOMS: atom_id res chain seq x y z
N MET A 1 -1.67 4.60 15.07
CA MET A 1 -2.38 3.92 13.96
C MET A 1 -2.71 4.94 12.88
N LEU A 2 -1.99 4.90 11.76
CA LEU A 2 -2.18 5.77 10.60
C LEU A 2 -3.09 5.10 9.58
N LEU A 3 -4.02 5.86 9.01
CA LEU A 3 -4.89 5.40 7.93
C LEU A 3 -4.42 6.01 6.61
N ILE A 4 -4.02 5.18 5.65
CA ILE A 4 -3.62 5.61 4.32
C ILE A 4 -4.71 5.21 3.33
N ASN A 5 -5.34 6.22 2.73
CA ASN A 5 -6.26 6.04 1.62
C ASN A 5 -5.52 6.24 0.30
N ASN A 6 -5.10 5.13 -0.33
CA ASN A 6 -4.41 5.18 -1.61
C ASN A 6 -5.40 4.90 -2.74
N THR A 7 -5.60 5.87 -3.63
CA THR A 7 -6.50 5.75 -4.78
C THR A 7 -5.80 5.24 -6.04
N ASN A 8 -4.53 4.88 -5.95
CA ASN A 8 -3.76 4.36 -7.08
C ASN A 8 -4.16 2.91 -7.38
N THR A 9 -4.43 2.62 -8.66
CA THR A 9 -4.88 1.31 -9.13
C THR A 9 -3.74 0.42 -9.62
N ASN A 10 -2.51 0.93 -9.67
CA ASN A 10 -1.34 0.18 -10.13
C ASN A 10 -0.83 -0.76 -9.04
N ALA A 11 -0.99 -2.06 -9.27
CA ALA A 11 -0.54 -3.13 -8.37
C ALA A 11 0.93 -2.99 -7.97
N TYR A 12 1.83 -2.75 -8.93
CA TYR A 12 3.27 -2.67 -8.66
C TYR A 12 3.62 -1.48 -7.75
N PHE A 13 2.94 -0.36 -7.95
CA PHE A 13 3.12 0.81 -7.09
C PHE A 13 2.61 0.55 -5.67
N ASN A 14 1.45 -0.10 -5.54
CA ASN A 14 0.87 -0.40 -4.23
C ASN A 14 1.74 -1.38 -3.44
N LEU A 15 2.30 -2.41 -4.10
CA LEU A 15 3.23 -3.37 -3.48
C LEU A 15 4.54 -2.69 -3.06
N ALA A 16 5.12 -1.83 -3.91
CA ALA A 16 6.33 -1.09 -3.56
C ALA A 16 6.08 -0.14 -2.38
N MET A 17 4.89 0.46 -2.29
CA MET A 17 4.51 1.31 -1.18
C MET A 17 4.35 0.51 0.12
N GLU A 18 3.71 -0.67 0.07
CA GLU A 18 3.61 -1.57 1.22
C GLU A 18 5.00 -1.98 1.72
N GLU A 19 5.91 -2.39 0.84
CA GLU A 19 7.26 -2.78 1.22
C GLU A 19 8.06 -1.60 1.80
N TYR A 20 7.88 -0.39 1.25
CA TYR A 20 8.51 0.82 1.78
C TYR A 20 8.06 1.10 3.22
N PHE A 21 6.75 1.07 3.48
CA PHE A 21 6.22 1.33 4.82
C PHE A 21 6.61 0.24 5.82
N LEU A 22 6.66 -1.01 5.39
CA LEU A 22 7.09 -2.12 6.22
C LEU A 22 8.54 -1.99 6.68
N LYS A 23 9.43 -1.43 5.83
CA LYS A 23 10.86 -1.30 6.13
C LYS A 23 11.24 -0.01 6.84
N ASN A 24 10.52 1.08 6.56
CA ASN A 24 10.93 2.42 6.98
C ASN A 24 10.09 2.99 8.13
N THR A 25 9.07 2.27 8.60
CA THR A 25 8.22 2.74 9.69
C THR A 25 8.10 1.68 10.78
N THR A 26 7.95 2.12 12.02
CA THR A 26 7.61 1.28 13.18
C THR A 26 6.21 1.58 13.71
N GLU A 27 5.44 2.35 12.95
CA GLU A 27 4.09 2.74 13.32
C GLU A 27 3.07 1.76 12.74
N ASP A 28 1.98 1.53 13.48
CA ASP A 28 0.87 0.73 12.95
C ASP A 28 0.19 1.48 11.82
N ILE A 29 0.26 0.94 10.60
CA ILE A 29 -0.34 1.52 9.40
C ILE A 29 -1.44 0.58 8.90
N PHE A 30 -2.64 1.14 8.69
CA PHE A 30 -3.70 0.48 7.95
C PHE A 30 -3.86 1.19 6.61
N MET A 31 -3.70 0.44 5.52
CA MET A 31 -3.74 0.98 4.17
C MET A 31 -4.73 0.19 3.32
N MET A 32 -5.57 0.92 2.60
CA MET A 32 -6.50 0.34 1.61
C MET A 32 -6.14 0.90 0.24
N HIS A 33 -6.02 0.01 -0.75
CA HIS A 33 -5.77 0.38 -2.14
C HIS A 33 -6.62 -0.44 -3.10
N PRO A 34 -7.23 0.18 -4.13
CA PRO A 34 -7.89 -0.55 -5.21
C PRO A 34 -6.83 -1.10 -6.16
N ILE A 35 -7.09 -2.26 -6.76
CA ILE A 35 -6.20 -2.85 -7.76
C ILE A 35 -7.03 -3.12 -9.01
N LEU A 36 -6.60 -2.59 -10.16
CA LEU A 36 -7.20 -2.96 -11.44
C LEU A 36 -6.75 -4.38 -11.78
N SER A 37 -7.68 -5.26 -12.19
CA SER A 37 -7.46 -6.70 -12.50
C SER A 37 -6.00 -7.03 -12.79
N SER A 38 -5.34 -7.52 -11.75
CA SER A 38 -3.92 -7.87 -11.75
C SER A 38 -3.81 -9.24 -11.11
N ILE A 39 -3.00 -10.12 -11.70
CA ILE A 39 -2.59 -11.37 -11.06
C ILE A 39 -1.36 -11.00 -10.22
N ILE A 40 -1.55 -10.94 -8.90
CA ILE A 40 -0.51 -10.67 -7.90
C ILE A 40 -0.10 -11.99 -7.27
#